data_AF-A0A972MNE6-F1
#
_entry.id   AF-A0A972MNE6-F1
#
_cell.length_a   1.000
_cell.length_b   1.000
_cell.length_c   1.000
_cell.angle_alpha   90.00
_cell.angle_beta   90.00
_cell.angle_gamma   90.00
#
_symmetry.space_group_name_H-M   'P 1'
#
loop_
_entity.id
_entity.type
_entity.pdbx_description
1 polymer ?
#
loop_
_entity_poly.entity_id
_entity_poly.type
_entity_poly.pdbx_seq_one_letter_code
_entity_poly.pdbx_strand_id
1 'polypeptide(L)'
;MRRSGFTLIELIFVMIVIGVLAAVALPKFRYLKQNAEASNMIAAYTTLVQNGTPSLLNDTELNGLSLSDVNMTTLLKVPAFNYTDTTKKGWKKDDEDNIAYYAGDANNYMKFTYNNDGTVTIETKLAGVDKEHYQSVLAKKLGMTFSSDTNITTLNLLLDE
;
A
#
# COMPACT_ATOMS: atom_id res chain seq x y z
N MET A 1 -14.52 3.59 -58.63
CA MET A 1 -14.52 2.70 -57.44
C MET A 1 -15.65 3.11 -56.51
N ARG A 2 -16.63 2.23 -56.26
CA ARG A 2 -17.65 2.49 -55.23
C ARG A 2 -17.00 2.29 -53.86
N ARG A 3 -16.98 3.36 -53.04
CA ARG A 3 -16.60 3.24 -51.64
C ARG A 3 -17.78 2.64 -50.89
N SER A 4 -17.63 1.41 -50.43
CA SER A 4 -18.57 0.77 -49.50
C SER A 4 -18.47 1.52 -48.17
N GLY A 5 -19.49 2.33 -47.85
CA GLY A 5 -19.61 2.96 -46.54
C GLY A 5 -20.12 1.97 -45.50
N PHE A 6 -19.75 2.18 -44.24
CA PHE A 6 -20.28 1.43 -43.11
C PHE A 6 -21.77 1.76 -42.92
N THR A 7 -22.60 0.78 -42.60
CA THR A 7 -24.04 0.99 -42.39
C THR A 7 -24.31 1.53 -40.98
N LEU A 8 -25.36 2.33 -40.82
CA LEU A 8 -25.78 2.82 -39.51
C LEU A 8 -26.15 1.67 -38.55
N ILE A 9 -26.71 0.58 -39.08
CA ILE A 9 -27.10 -0.57 -38.27
C ILE A 9 -25.88 -1.31 -37.71
N GLU A 10 -24.80 -1.44 -38.49
CA GLU A 10 -23.56 -2.03 -38.00
C GLU A 10 -22.95 -1.18 -36.87
N LEU A 11 -23.06 0.14 -36.95
CA LEU A 11 -22.57 1.04 -35.91
C LEU A 11 -23.36 0.94 -34.61
N ILE A 12 -24.68 0.84 -34.72
CA ILE A 12 -25.56 0.67 -33.56
C ILE A 12 -25.29 -0.67 -32.89
N PHE A 13 -25.14 -1.75 -33.66
CA PHE A 13 -24.86 -3.07 -33.11
C PHE A 13 -23.55 -3.10 -32.32
N VAL A 14 -22.49 -2.47 -32.85
CA VAL A 14 -21.19 -2.36 -32.15
C VAL A 14 -21.32 -1.61 -30.83
N MET A 15 -22.05 -0.47 -30.81
CA MET A 15 -22.22 0.31 -29.58
C MET A 15 -23.02 -0.44 -28.51
N ILE A 16 -24.03 -1.22 -28.92
CA ILE A 16 -24.80 -2.08 -28.01
C ILE A 16 -23.92 -3.15 -27.39
N VAL A 17 -23.11 -3.85 -28.21
CA VAL A 17 -22.21 -4.90 -27.71
C VAL A 17 -21.18 -4.31 -26.73
N ILE A 18 -20.57 -3.17 -27.05
CA ILE A 18 -19.64 -2.47 -26.13
C ILE A 18 -20.36 -2.04 -24.85
N GLY A 19 -21.62 -1.58 -24.94
CA GLY A 19 -22.42 -1.20 -23.77
C GLY A 19 -22.63 -2.36 -22.78
N VAL A 20 -22.98 -3.55 -23.28
CA VAL A 20 -23.15 -4.75 -22.43
C VAL A 20 -21.83 -5.20 -21.83
N LEU A 21 -20.74 -5.21 -22.61
CA LEU A 21 -19.42 -5.59 -22.12
C LEU A 21 -18.92 -4.62 -21.04
N ALA A 22 -19.12 -3.31 -21.23
CA ALA A 22 -18.73 -2.30 -20.26
C ALA A 22 -19.46 -2.45 -18.92
N ALA A 23 -20.76 -2.76 -18.95
CA ALA A 23 -21.57 -2.96 -17.75
C ALA A 23 -21.04 -4.12 -16.87
N VAL A 24 -20.57 -5.21 -17.47
CA VAL A 24 -20.00 -6.36 -16.73
C VAL A 24 -18.53 -6.13 -16.35
N ALA A 25 -17.76 -5.44 -17.20
CA ALA A 25 -16.33 -5.25 -16.97
C ALA A 25 -16.01 -4.22 -15.88
N LEU A 26 -16.78 -3.12 -15.80
CA LEU A 26 -16.52 -2.02 -14.87
C LEU A 26 -16.48 -2.43 -13.38
N PRO A 27 -17.45 -3.18 -12.83
CA PRO A 27 -17.41 -3.59 -11.42
C PRO A 27 -16.23 -4.52 -11.13
N LYS A 28 -15.92 -5.45 -12.04
CA LYS A 28 -14.78 -6.37 -11.90
C LYS A 28 -13.45 -5.62 -11.95
N PHE A 29 -13.33 -4.62 -12.83
CA PHE A 29 -12.13 -3.80 -12.94
C PHE A 29 -11.86 -3.01 -11.65
N ARG A 30 -12.89 -2.46 -11.01
CA ARG A 30 -12.75 -1.78 -9.71
C ARG A 30 -12.19 -2.69 -8.64
N TYR A 31 -12.75 -3.91 -8.51
CA TYR A 31 -12.27 -4.89 -7.54
C TYR A 31 -10.83 -5.35 -7.83
N LEU A 32 -10.50 -5.59 -9.10
CA LEU A 32 -9.14 -5.99 -9.50
C LEU A 32 -8.11 -4.90 -9.15
N LYS A 33 -8.43 -3.63 -9.44
CA LYS A 33 -7.57 -2.49 -9.07
C LYS A 33 -7.33 -2.45 -7.56
N GLN A 34 -8.39 -2.59 -6.76
CA GLN A 34 -8.31 -2.57 -5.29
C GLN A 34 -7.45 -3.72 -4.74
N ASN A 35 -7.62 -4.94 -5.26
CA ASN A 35 -6.80 -6.09 -4.85
C ASN A 35 -5.32 -5.91 -5.20
N ALA A 36 -5.02 -5.30 -6.34
CA ALA A 36 -3.63 -4.99 -6.71
C ALA A 36 -3.00 -3.96 -5.74
N GLU A 37 -3.76 -2.94 -5.35
CA GLU A 37 -3.32 -1.93 -4.37
C GLU A 37 -3.07 -2.57 -2.99
N ALA A 38 -4.00 -3.42 -2.53
CA ALA A 38 -3.84 -4.21 -1.30
C ALA A 38 -2.58 -5.09 -1.33
N SER A 39 -2.36 -5.80 -2.43
CA SER A 39 -1.19 -6.69 -2.59
C SER A 39 0.13 -5.93 -2.51
N ASN A 40 0.18 -4.71 -3.05
CA ASN A 40 1.38 -3.88 -2.98
C ASN A 40 1.68 -3.41 -1.55
N MET A 41 0.64 -3.04 -0.78
CA MET A 41 0.81 -2.67 0.62
C MET A 41 1.25 -3.86 1.49
N ILE A 42 0.74 -5.06 1.21
CA ILE A 42 1.21 -6.29 1.86
C ILE A 42 2.69 -6.53 1.58
N ALA A 43 3.13 -6.33 0.33
CA ALA A 43 4.55 -6.42 0.00
C ALA A 43 5.39 -5.37 0.75
N ALA A 44 4.87 -4.14 0.91
CA ALA A 44 5.52 -3.11 1.70
C ALA A 44 5.68 -3.52 3.18
N TYR A 45 4.63 -4.09 3.78
CA TYR A 45 4.70 -4.66 5.13
C TYR A 45 5.74 -5.78 5.24
N THR A 46 5.76 -6.71 4.29
CA THR A 46 6.75 -7.79 4.30
C THR A 46 8.18 -7.24 4.26
N THR A 47 8.43 -6.16 3.52
CA THR A 47 9.72 -5.46 3.52
C THR A 47 10.08 -4.88 4.89
N LEU A 48 9.10 -4.36 5.66
CA LEU A 48 9.32 -3.93 7.05
C LEU A 48 9.80 -5.10 7.90
N VAL A 49 9.06 -6.20 7.92
CA VAL A 49 9.38 -7.32 8.81
C VAL A 49 10.74 -7.94 8.46
N GLN A 50 11.06 -8.05 7.18
CA GLN A 50 12.33 -8.64 6.72
C GLN A 50 13.56 -7.78 7.05
N ASN A 51 13.42 -6.46 7.10
CA ASN A 51 14.56 -5.55 7.28
C ASN A 51 14.58 -4.86 8.65
N GLY A 52 13.44 -4.72 9.31
CA GLY A 52 13.28 -3.94 10.54
C GLY A 52 14.12 -4.48 11.70
N THR A 53 13.98 -5.76 12.05
CA THR A 53 14.74 -6.36 13.16
C THR A 53 16.25 -6.41 12.88
N PRO A 54 16.74 -6.88 11.71
CA PRO A 54 18.18 -6.92 11.45
C PRO A 54 18.83 -5.53 11.42
N SER A 55 18.16 -4.53 10.85
CA SER A 55 18.68 -3.16 10.80
C SER A 55 18.67 -2.51 12.18
N LEU A 56 17.63 -2.73 12.99
CA LEU A 56 17.55 -2.21 14.35
C LEU A 56 18.71 -2.74 15.20
N LEU A 57 18.93 -4.06 15.18
CA LEU A 57 20.03 -4.69 15.92
C LEU A 57 21.40 -4.21 15.45
N ASN A 58 21.59 -4.03 14.14
CA ASN A 58 22.83 -3.48 13.60
C ASN A 58 23.09 -2.05 14.12
N ASP A 59 22.06 -1.22 14.21
CA ASP A 59 22.22 0.15 14.66
C ASP A 59 22.38 0.27 16.18
N THR A 60 21.68 -0.54 16.98
CA THR A 60 21.79 -0.50 18.44
C THR A 60 22.98 -1.28 19.00
N GLU A 61 23.19 -2.52 18.55
CA GLU A 61 24.20 -3.40 19.13
C GLU A 61 25.58 -3.21 18.49
N LEU A 62 25.62 -3.06 17.17
CA LEU A 62 26.90 -2.96 16.44
C LEU A 62 27.40 -1.52 16.35
N ASN A 63 26.50 -0.56 16.09
CA ASN A 63 26.85 0.86 15.97
C ASN A 63 26.66 1.66 17.27
N GLY A 64 26.07 1.07 18.32
CA GLY A 64 25.92 1.69 19.64
C GLY A 64 24.93 2.86 19.68
N LEU A 65 23.99 2.94 18.74
CA LEU A 65 22.97 3.99 18.72
C LEU A 65 21.90 3.75 19.78
N SER A 66 21.41 4.82 20.39
CA SER A 66 20.20 4.75 21.22
C SER A 66 18.98 4.57 20.32
N LEU A 67 17.92 3.94 20.82
CA LEU A 67 16.67 3.74 20.06
C LEU A 67 16.09 5.06 19.55
N SER A 68 16.30 6.19 20.23
CA SER A 68 15.86 7.52 19.78
C SER A 68 16.58 8.06 18.55
N ASP A 69 17.76 7.51 18.24
CA ASP A 69 18.65 8.02 17.21
C ASP A 69 18.61 7.15 15.94
N VAL A 70 17.82 6.07 15.95
CA VAL A 70 17.65 5.15 14.82
C VAL A 70 16.82 5.81 13.73
N ASN A 71 17.31 5.80 12.50
CA ASN A 71 16.60 6.36 11.35
C ASN A 71 15.71 5.31 10.69
N MET A 72 14.45 5.64 10.43
CA MET A 72 13.52 4.71 9.78
C MET A 72 13.98 4.26 8.37
N THR A 73 14.74 5.09 7.65
CA THR A 73 15.27 4.74 6.33
C THR A 73 16.33 3.64 6.36
N THR A 74 17.01 3.44 7.50
CA THR A 74 17.93 2.31 7.69
C THR A 74 17.17 1.04 8.07
N LEU A 75 16.08 1.16 8.85
CA LEU A 75 15.18 0.06 9.20
C LEU A 75 14.50 -0.56 7.99
N LEU A 76 13.95 0.28 7.12
CA LEU A 76 13.27 -0.10 5.91
C LEU A 76 14.21 0.11 4.73
N LYS A 77 15.08 -0.87 4.43
CA LYS A 77 15.95 -0.87 3.24
C LYS A 77 15.13 -0.92 1.95
N VAL A 78 14.50 0.19 1.59
CA VAL A 78 13.55 0.27 0.49
C VAL A 78 14.23 0.75 -0.80
N PRO A 79 13.85 0.18 -1.96
CA PRO A 79 14.44 0.55 -3.24
C PRO A 79 13.93 1.95 -3.65
N ALA A 80 14.71 2.96 -3.30
CA ALA A 80 14.55 4.38 -3.62
C ALA A 80 13.33 5.09 -2.99
N PHE A 81 13.62 6.09 -2.14
CA PHE A 81 12.66 7.11 -1.68
C PHE A 81 12.37 8.09 -2.81
N ASN A 82 11.54 7.69 -3.76
CA ASN A 82 11.16 8.57 -4.86
C ASN A 82 10.13 9.61 -4.40
N TYR A 83 10.61 10.72 -3.82
CA TYR A 83 10.01 12.07 -3.83
C TYR A 83 8.64 12.30 -3.20
N THR A 84 8.47 13.46 -2.55
CA THR A 84 7.30 14.08 -1.89
C THR A 84 5.92 14.03 -2.58
N ASP A 85 5.81 13.45 -3.78
CA ASP A 85 4.58 13.34 -4.55
C ASP A 85 3.74 12.14 -4.11
N THR A 86 2.77 12.40 -3.23
CA THR A 86 1.81 11.41 -2.70
C THR A 86 0.82 10.90 -3.75
N THR A 87 0.81 11.46 -4.96
CA THR A 87 -0.09 11.03 -6.04
C THR A 87 0.45 9.85 -6.84
N LYS A 88 1.70 9.44 -6.61
CA LYS A 88 2.36 8.36 -7.36
C LYS A 88 2.62 7.13 -6.49
N LYS A 89 2.64 5.96 -7.16
CA LYS A 89 2.98 4.69 -6.52
C LYS A 89 4.44 4.69 -6.03
N GLY A 90 4.66 4.09 -4.86
CA GLY A 90 6.00 3.78 -4.36
C GLY A 90 6.29 4.34 -2.96
N TRP A 91 7.51 4.08 -2.52
CA TRP A 91 8.03 4.52 -1.22
C TRP A 91 8.26 6.02 -1.16
N LYS A 92 7.97 6.60 0.00
CA LYS A 92 8.02 8.03 0.32
C LYS A 92 8.49 8.17 1.76
N LYS A 93 9.12 9.31 2.07
CA LYS A 93 9.34 9.74 3.44
C LYS A 93 8.70 11.10 3.67
N ASP A 94 8.21 11.36 4.87
CA ASP A 94 7.76 12.69 5.27
C ASP A 94 8.89 13.47 5.99
N ASP A 95 8.57 14.67 6.45
CA ASP A 95 9.52 15.55 7.13
C ASP A 95 9.92 15.06 8.54
N GLU A 96 9.18 14.08 9.08
CA GLU A 96 9.44 13.40 10.35
C GLU A 96 10.18 12.07 10.14
N ASP A 97 10.71 11.82 8.94
CA ASP A 97 11.35 10.57 8.51
C ASP A 97 10.43 9.33 8.62
N ASN A 98 9.12 9.49 8.77
CA ASN A 98 8.20 8.36 8.63
C ASN A 98 8.21 7.88 7.19
N ILE A 99 8.06 6.57 7.00
CA ILE A 99 8.08 5.97 5.66
C ILE A 99 6.67 5.57 5.28
N ALA A 100 6.25 5.90 4.06
CA ALA A 100 4.97 5.46 3.52
C ALA A 100 5.14 4.83 2.15
N TYR A 101 4.42 3.74 1.92
CA TYR A 101 4.20 3.20 0.59
C TYR A 101 2.84 3.67 0.07
N TYR A 102 2.82 4.41 -1.03
CA TYR A 102 1.60 4.84 -1.70
C TYR A 102 1.25 3.87 -2.82
N ALA A 103 -0.01 3.46 -2.87
CA ALA A 103 -0.57 2.53 -3.85
C ALA A 103 -1.29 3.23 -5.01
N GLY A 104 -0.96 4.49 -5.31
CA GLY A 104 -1.32 5.13 -6.59
C GLY A 104 -2.14 6.40 -6.50
N ASP A 105 -2.49 6.81 -5.27
CA ASP A 105 -2.93 8.17 -4.95
C ASP A 105 -2.70 8.44 -3.46
N ALA A 106 -2.91 9.70 -3.06
CA ALA A 106 -2.66 10.19 -1.70
C ALA A 106 -3.61 9.60 -0.64
N ASN A 107 -4.68 8.91 -1.05
CA ASN A 107 -5.65 8.30 -0.14
C ASN A 107 -5.49 6.78 -0.03
N ASN A 108 -4.50 6.21 -0.72
CA ASN A 108 -4.21 4.80 -0.77
C ASN A 108 -2.77 4.58 -0.32
N TYR A 109 -2.53 4.41 0.98
CA TYR A 109 -1.18 4.24 1.53
C TYR A 109 -1.09 3.27 2.72
N MET A 110 0.14 2.84 3.00
CA MET A 110 0.56 2.24 4.26
C MET A 110 1.77 3.03 4.78
N LYS A 111 1.62 3.67 5.94
CA LYS A 111 2.64 4.49 6.60
C LYS A 111 3.19 3.76 7.81
N PHE A 112 4.49 3.90 8.03
CA PHE A 112 5.28 3.29 9.08
C PHE A 112 5.93 4.42 9.89
N THR A 113 5.72 4.42 11.20
CA THR A 113 6.26 5.38 12.16
C THR A 113 6.97 4.63 13.27
N TYR A 114 8.23 4.95 13.54
CA TYR A 114 9.04 4.26 14.53
C TYR A 114 8.93 5.04 15.82
N ASN A 115 8.53 4.37 16.89
CA ASN A 115 8.16 5.04 18.14
C ASN A 115 9.34 5.22 19.09
N ASN A 116 10.58 4.99 18.62
CA ASN A 116 11.82 5.11 19.40
C ASN A 116 11.91 4.17 20.63
N ASP A 117 11.06 3.14 20.67
CA ASP A 117 10.96 2.15 21.74
C ASP A 117 11.11 0.71 21.23
N GLY A 118 11.61 0.55 19.99
CA GLY A 118 11.67 -0.74 19.31
C GLY A 118 10.38 -1.13 18.58
N THR A 119 9.32 -0.32 18.65
CA THR A 119 8.06 -0.59 17.94
C THR A 119 7.85 0.30 16.71
N VAL A 120 7.11 -0.22 15.74
CA VAL A 120 6.65 0.50 14.54
C VAL A 120 5.14 0.53 14.50
N THR A 121 4.58 1.74 14.50
CA THR A 121 3.17 1.99 14.21
C THR A 121 2.94 1.94 12.70
N ILE A 122 1.92 1.19 12.29
CA ILE A 122 1.51 1.00 10.91
C ILE A 122 0.11 1.58 10.72
N GLU A 123 0.00 2.64 9.91
CA GLU A 123 -1.26 3.27 9.54
C GLU A 123 -1.60 2.90 8.09
N THR A 124 -2.84 2.48 7.83
CA THR A 124 -3.30 2.16 6.47
C THR A 124 -4.48 3.02 6.04
N LYS A 125 -4.53 3.38 4.77
CA LYS A 125 -5.68 4.06 4.17
C LYS A 125 -5.93 3.49 2.78
N LEU A 126 -7.17 3.12 2.50
CA LEU A 126 -7.61 2.72 1.16
C LEU A 126 -8.98 3.34 0.86
N ALA A 127 -9.04 4.27 -0.08
CA ALA A 127 -10.24 4.99 -0.45
C ALA A 127 -11.19 4.18 -1.35
N GLY A 128 -12.50 4.35 -1.14
CA GLY A 128 -13.53 3.76 -2.00
C GLY A 128 -13.77 2.26 -1.77
N VAL A 129 -13.38 1.74 -0.60
CA VAL A 129 -13.59 0.35 -0.18
C VAL A 129 -14.47 0.31 1.08
N ASP A 130 -15.22 -0.77 1.23
CA ASP A 130 -15.82 -1.13 2.50
C ASP A 130 -14.70 -1.44 3.50
N LYS A 131 -14.51 -0.52 4.47
CA LYS A 131 -13.40 -0.51 5.43
C LYS A 131 -13.18 -1.89 6.05
N GLU A 132 -14.27 -2.59 6.36
CA GLU A 132 -14.26 -3.90 7.00
C GLU A 132 -13.72 -5.01 6.10
N HIS A 133 -14.09 -5.01 4.82
CA HIS A 133 -13.63 -6.02 3.87
C HIS A 133 -12.11 -5.95 3.69
N TYR A 134 -11.58 -4.75 3.49
CA TYR A 134 -10.14 -4.56 3.28
C TYR A 134 -9.33 -4.89 4.53
N GLN A 135 -9.76 -4.42 5.71
CA GLN A 135 -9.14 -4.78 6.97
C GLN A 135 -9.14 -6.29 7.17
N SER A 136 -10.22 -6.99 6.83
CA SER A 136 -10.27 -8.46 6.93
C SER A 136 -9.26 -9.15 6.01
N VAL A 137 -9.02 -8.61 4.81
CA VAL A 137 -8.04 -9.15 3.86
C VAL A 137 -6.61 -8.92 4.34
N LEU A 138 -6.30 -7.72 4.83
CA LEU A 138 -4.98 -7.41 5.42
C LEU A 138 -4.75 -8.21 6.70
N ALA A 139 -5.69 -8.19 7.64
CA ALA A 139 -5.60 -8.89 8.91
C ALA A 139 -5.37 -10.39 8.70
N LYS A 140 -6.14 -11.01 7.79
CA LYS A 140 -5.99 -12.43 7.45
C LYS A 140 -4.63 -12.74 6.81
N LYS A 141 -4.12 -11.87 5.95
CA LYS A 141 -2.86 -12.12 5.23
C LYS A 141 -1.62 -11.78 6.04
N LEU A 142 -1.70 -10.80 6.92
CA LEU A 142 -0.58 -10.28 7.70
C LEU A 142 -0.56 -10.78 9.14
N GLY A 143 -1.64 -11.40 9.62
CA GLY A 143 -1.77 -11.83 11.01
C GLY A 143 -1.89 -10.66 11.99
N MET A 144 -2.33 -9.49 11.53
CA MET A 144 -2.38 -8.26 12.31
C MET A 144 -3.82 -7.91 12.68
N THR A 145 -4.01 -7.29 13.85
CA THR A 145 -5.31 -6.76 14.26
C THR A 145 -5.28 -5.24 14.11
N PHE A 146 -6.06 -4.71 13.18
CA PHE A 146 -6.19 -3.26 13.00
C PHE A 146 -7.26 -2.71 13.95
N SER A 147 -7.02 -1.53 14.52
CA SER A 147 -8.06 -0.81 15.26
C SER A 147 -9.21 -0.42 14.32
N SER A 148 -10.44 -0.72 14.73
CA SER A 148 -11.67 -0.49 13.96
C SER A 148 -11.89 0.99 13.60
N ASP A 149 -11.34 1.92 14.38
CA ASP A 149 -11.56 3.35 14.21
C ASP A 149 -10.50 4.01 13.31
N THR A 150 -9.22 3.68 13.47
CA THR A 150 -8.12 4.46 12.88
C THR A 150 -7.35 3.78 11.76
N ASN A 151 -7.61 2.50 11.43
CA ASN A 151 -6.79 1.69 10.51
C ASN A 151 -5.31 1.59 10.94
N ILE A 152 -5.05 1.76 12.24
CA ILE A 152 -3.72 1.71 12.84
C ILE A 152 -3.52 0.36 13.52
N THR A 153 -2.32 -0.20 13.39
CA THR A 153 -1.82 -1.34 14.18
C THR A 153 -0.38 -1.04 14.61
N THR A 154 0.10 -1.66 15.68
CA THR A 154 1.49 -1.52 16.12
C THR A 154 2.19 -2.88 16.02
N LEU A 155 3.44 -2.87 15.58
CA LEU A 155 4.31 -4.04 15.49
C LEU A 155 5.53 -3.82 16.40
N ASN A 156 5.85 -4.79 17.26
CA ASN A 156 7.11 -4.78 17.98
C ASN A 156 8.22 -5.41 17.12
N LEU A 157 9.33 -4.70 16.89
CA LEU A 157 10.47 -5.20 16.11
C LEU A 157 11.51 -5.89 16.98
N LEU A 158 11.53 -5.58 18.27
CA LEU A 158 12.20 -6.35 19.30
C LEU A 158 11.23 -7.46 19.67
N LEU A 159 11.50 -8.69 19.28
CA LEU A 159 10.68 -9.82 19.74
C LEU A 159 10.67 -9.78 21.27
N ASP A 160 9.48 -9.84 21.88
CA ASP A 160 9.39 -10.35 23.26
C ASP A 160 9.92 -11.78 23.18
N GLU A 161 10.99 -12.08 23.92
CA GLU A 161 11.45 -13.45 24.13
C GLU A 161 10.33 -14.35 24.66
#